data_AF-A0AA37TSC8-F1
#
_entry.id   AF-A0AA37TSC8-F1
#
_cell.length_a   1.000
_cell.length_b   1.000
_cell.length_c   1.000
_cell.angle_alpha   90.00
_cell.angle_beta   90.00
_cell.angle_gamma   90.00
#
_symmetry.space_group_name_H-M   'P 1'
#
loop_
_entity.id
_entity.type
_entity.pdbx_description
1 polymer ?
#
loop_
_entity_poly.entity_id
_entity_poly.type
_entity_poly.pdbx_seq_one_letter_code
_entity_poly.pdbx_strand_id
1 'polypeptide(L)'
;MTWRPGVSIGTGGWVSYQHLLFDRPEIVFANAAASESLFLGAKCLAALTRDPPAEVMQLCPDLQRGQGRGDSHARTARLCADRFQARLLA
;
A
#
# COMPACT_ATOMS: atom_id res chain seq x y z
N MET A 1 -19.18 -20.35 8.32
CA MET A 1 -18.42 -19.09 8.51
C MET A 1 -17.10 -19.46 9.19
N THR A 2 -16.02 -19.53 8.43
CA THR A 2 -14.81 -20.27 8.88
C THR A 2 -13.83 -19.32 9.57
N TRP A 3 -13.79 -19.39 10.89
CA TRP A 3 -12.76 -18.75 11.72
C TRP A 3 -11.55 -19.71 11.89
N ARG A 4 -10.36 -19.17 12.21
CA ARG A 4 -9.20 -19.98 12.67
C ARG A 4 -9.20 -20.05 14.20
N PRO A 5 -8.72 -21.15 14.84
CA PRO A 5 -8.59 -21.23 16.29
C PRO A 5 -7.88 -20.00 16.86
N GLY A 6 -8.48 -19.33 17.86
CA GLY A 6 -7.93 -18.16 18.55
C GLY A 6 -8.30 -16.78 17.99
N VAL A 7 -9.23 -16.67 17.03
CA VAL A 7 -9.78 -15.37 16.59
C VAL A 7 -11.01 -15.01 17.45
N SER A 8 -11.93 -14.12 17.09
CA SER A 8 -13.36 -14.10 17.53
C SER A 8 -14.06 -12.98 16.82
N ILE A 9 -15.36 -13.19 16.55
CA ILE A 9 -16.22 -12.17 16.01
C ILE A 9 -17.02 -11.65 17.19
N GLY A 10 -16.88 -10.36 17.47
CA GLY A 10 -17.64 -9.64 18.49
C GLY A 10 -18.32 -8.42 17.88
N THR A 11 -19.27 -7.85 18.62
CA THR A 11 -19.87 -6.56 18.28
C THR A 11 -18.85 -5.44 18.45
N GLY A 12 -18.60 -4.69 17.37
CA GLY A 12 -17.72 -3.52 17.38
C GLY A 12 -18.47 -2.21 17.68
N GLY A 13 -17.72 -1.11 17.66
CA GLY A 13 -18.26 0.26 17.67
C GLY A 13 -18.28 0.89 16.27
N TRP A 14 -18.51 2.20 16.20
CA TRP A 14 -18.45 2.96 14.96
C TRP A 14 -17.01 3.16 14.51
N VAL A 15 -16.74 2.95 13.22
CA VAL A 15 -15.44 3.20 12.59
C VAL A 15 -15.61 4.18 11.44
N SER A 16 -14.68 5.11 11.32
CA SER A 16 -14.61 6.02 10.18
C SER A 16 -13.50 5.56 9.24
N TYR A 17 -13.87 5.24 8.01
CA TYR A 17 -12.92 4.81 6.99
C TYR A 17 -12.45 6.02 6.17
N GLN A 18 -11.14 6.23 6.14
CA GLN A 18 -10.49 7.34 5.45
C GLN A 18 -9.46 6.78 4.48
N HIS A 19 -9.51 7.22 3.24
CA HIS A 19 -8.48 6.92 2.25
C HIS A 19 -7.43 8.02 2.28
N LEU A 20 -6.17 7.62 2.48
CA LEU A 20 -5.02 8.52 2.43
C LEU A 20 -4.17 8.14 1.23
N LEU A 21 -3.87 9.13 0.38
CA LEU A 21 -3.01 8.99 -0.77
C LEU A 21 -1.87 9.99 -0.64
N PHE A 22 -0.64 9.52 -0.81
CA PHE A 22 0.57 10.33 -0.67
C PHE A 22 1.33 10.35 -1.98
N ASP A 23 2.02 11.47 -2.27
CA ASP A 23 2.89 11.62 -3.45
C ASP A 23 4.15 10.74 -3.38
N ARG A 24 4.49 10.23 -2.19
CA ARG A 24 5.56 9.27 -1.94
C ARG A 24 5.09 8.28 -0.87
N PRO A 25 5.59 7.03 -0.88
CA PRO A 25 5.34 6.14 0.24
C PRO A 25 5.89 6.73 1.54
N GLU A 26 5.01 6.93 2.51
CA GLU A 26 5.32 7.42 3.86
C GLU A 26 5.01 6.37 4.93
N ILE A 27 5.66 6.51 6.10
CA ILE A 27 5.32 5.75 7.31
C ILE A 27 4.27 6.53 8.11
N VAL A 28 3.14 5.88 8.38
CA VAL A 28 2.07 6.41 9.22
C VAL A 28 1.99 5.63 10.54
N PHE A 29 1.64 6.30 11.63
CA PHE A 29 1.45 5.67 12.92
C PHE A 29 -0.03 5.52 13.22
N ALA A 30 -0.48 4.28 13.43
CA ALA A 30 -1.83 3.97 13.87
C ALA A 30 -1.74 3.25 15.22
N ASN A 31 -2.23 3.88 16.29
CA ASN A 31 -2.11 3.35 17.67
C ASN A 31 -0.67 2.94 18.02
N ALA A 32 0.29 3.83 17.76
CA ALA A 32 1.74 3.60 17.93
C ALA A 32 2.35 2.48 17.05
N ALA A 33 1.56 1.81 16.20
CA ALA A 33 2.07 0.86 15.22
C ALA A 33 2.49 1.60 13.94
N ALA A 34 3.79 1.57 13.64
CA ALA A 34 4.35 2.11 12.41
C ALA A 34 3.97 1.22 11.22
N SER A 35 3.15 1.76 10.32
CA SER A 35 2.66 1.11 9.11
C SER A 35 3.11 1.89 7.88
N GLU A 36 3.53 1.20 6.84
CA GLU A 36 3.87 1.85 5.56
C GLU A 36 2.59 2.08 4.75
N SER A 37 2.48 3.26 4.14
CA SER A 37 1.41 3.56 3.18
C SER A 37 1.50 2.68 1.93
N LEU A 38 0.39 2.56 1.21
CA LEU A 38 0.30 1.63 0.07
C LEU A 38 1.27 2.04 -1.05
N PHE A 39 2.18 1.14 -1.39
CA PHE A 39 3.06 1.28 -2.55
C PHE A 39 2.29 1.00 -3.86
N LEU A 40 2.00 2.06 -4.62
CA LEU A 40 1.25 2.01 -5.88
C LEU A 40 2.13 1.62 -7.08
N GLY A 41 2.87 0.52 -6.97
CA GLY A 41 3.57 -0.09 -8.09
C GLY A 41 2.62 -0.75 -9.09
N ALA A 42 3.13 -1.11 -10.27
CA ALA A 42 2.35 -1.70 -11.38
C ALA A 42 1.46 -2.90 -10.96
N LYS A 43 1.95 -3.75 -10.05
CA LYS A 43 1.16 -4.90 -9.52
C LYS A 43 0.00 -4.47 -8.63
N CYS A 44 0.18 -3.43 -7.82
CA CYS A 44 -0.87 -2.91 -6.95
C CYS A 44 -1.96 -2.25 -7.78
N LEU A 45 -1.59 -1.42 -8.76
CA LEU A 45 -2.50 -0.81 -9.72
C LEU A 45 -3.34 -1.84 -10.48
N ALA A 46 -2.71 -2.91 -10.97
CA ALA A 46 -3.42 -3.97 -11.68
C ALA A 46 -4.43 -4.72 -10.78
N ALA A 47 -4.22 -4.74 -9.47
CA ALA A 47 -5.13 -5.38 -8.50
C ALA A 47 -6.34 -4.51 -8.14
N LEU A 48 -6.31 -3.21 -8.42
CA LEU A 48 -7.41 -2.25 -8.21
C LEU A 48 -8.49 -2.47 -9.29
N THR A 49 -9.23 -3.56 -9.17
CA THR A 49 -10.03 -4.18 -10.25
C THR A 49 -11.43 -3.57 -10.47
N ARG A 50 -11.76 -2.38 -9.92
CA ARG A 50 -13.17 -1.95 -9.93
C ARG A 50 -13.56 -0.51 -10.30
N ASP A 51 -12.61 0.41 -10.50
CA ASP A 51 -12.75 1.84 -10.91
C ASP A 51 -11.67 2.82 -10.36
N PRO A 52 -10.70 2.45 -9.48
CA PRO A 52 -9.76 3.46 -8.98
C PRO A 52 -8.72 4.03 -9.96
N PRO A 53 -8.37 3.44 -11.12
CA PRO A 53 -7.24 3.94 -11.89
C PRO A 53 -7.42 5.40 -12.33
N ALA A 54 -8.63 5.81 -12.74
CA ALA A 54 -8.82 7.16 -13.25
C ALA A 54 -8.67 8.23 -12.15
N GLU A 55 -9.33 8.03 -11.00
CA GLU A 55 -9.25 8.95 -9.86
C GLU A 55 -7.83 8.99 -9.27
N VAL A 56 -7.21 7.82 -9.07
CA VAL A 56 -5.83 7.73 -8.55
C VAL A 56 -4.84 8.40 -9.51
N MET A 57 -5.00 8.25 -10.82
CA MET A 57 -4.16 8.93 -11.81
C MET A 57 -4.42 10.44 -11.88
N GLN A 58 -5.65 10.88 -11.61
CA GLN A 58 -5.97 12.31 -11.52
C GLN A 58 -5.35 12.95 -10.28
N LEU A 59 -5.39 12.26 -9.14
CA LEU A 59 -4.82 12.73 -7.87
C LEU A 59 -3.29 12.62 -7.82
N CYS A 60 -2.73 11.58 -8.45
CA CYS A 60 -1.29 11.34 -8.52
C CYS A 60 -0.85 11.17 -9.99
N PRO A 61 -0.80 12.27 -10.77
CA PRO A 61 -0.49 12.22 -12.21
C PRO A 61 0.93 11.69 -12.51
N ASP A 62 1.84 11.76 -11.55
CA ASP A 62 3.20 11.25 -11.70
C ASP A 62 3.25 9.72 -11.73
N LEU A 63 2.21 9.02 -11.30
CA LEU A 63 2.07 7.57 -11.48
C LEU A 63 1.97 7.16 -12.97
N GLN A 64 1.45 8.05 -13.83
CA GLN A 64 1.43 7.82 -15.28
C GLN A 64 2.81 8.03 -15.91
N ARG A 65 3.56 9.00 -15.38
CA ARG A 65 4.91 9.35 -15.85
C ARG A 65 5.94 8.30 -15.45
N GLY A 66 5.65 7.57 -14.37
CA GLY A 66 6.59 6.71 -13.68
C GLY A 66 6.74 5.27 -14.19
N GLN A 67 7.05 5.12 -15.48
CA GLN A 67 7.67 3.89 -16.00
C GLN A 67 9.19 4.08 -16.22
N GLY A 68 9.80 5.00 -15.46
CA GLY A 68 11.18 5.47 -15.63
C GLY A 68 12.00 5.48 -14.33
N ARG A 69 13.33 5.65 -14.44
CA ARG A 69 14.31 5.39 -13.37
C ARG A 69 14.37 6.44 -12.25
N GLY A 70 13.35 7.28 -12.07
CA GLY A 70 13.44 8.52 -11.27
C GLY A 70 12.21 8.90 -10.44
N ASP A 71 11.31 7.95 -10.13
CA ASP A 71 9.98 8.33 -9.62
C ASP A 71 9.85 8.31 -8.09
N SER A 72 9.10 9.28 -7.58
CA SER A 72 8.63 9.42 -6.19
C SER A 72 8.00 8.13 -5.64
N HIS A 73 7.23 7.42 -6.46
CA HIS A 73 6.58 6.16 -6.12
C HIS A 73 7.35 4.92 -6.60
N ALA A 74 8.59 5.04 -7.08
CA ALA A 74 9.39 3.87 -7.46
C ALA A 74 10.13 3.22 -6.26
N ARG A 75 10.05 3.82 -5.07
CA ARG A 75 10.75 3.35 -3.87
C ARG A 75 9.80 3.26 -2.69
N THR A 76 9.82 2.12 -2.01
CA THR A 76 9.18 1.92 -0.72
C THR A 76 9.90 2.74 0.36
N ALA A 77 9.17 3.17 1.40
CA ALA A 77 9.74 3.85 2.55
C ALA A 77 10.60 2.90 3.39
N ARG A 78 10.24 1.61 3.43
CA ARG A 78 11.11 0.56 3.98
C ARG A 78 11.90 -0.13 2.89
N LEU A 79 13.12 -0.57 3.23
CA LEU A 79 13.86 -1.52 2.40
C LEU A 79 13.09 -2.84 2.34
N CYS A 80 12.46 -3.10 1.20
CA CYS A 80 11.82 -4.38 0.91
C CYS A 80 12.70 -5.13 -0.09
N ALA A 81 13.36 -6.19 0.37
CA ALA A 81 14.07 -7.08 -0.51
C ALA A 81 13.04 -7.88 -1.34
N ASP A 82 13.24 -7.93 -2.66
CA ASP A 82 12.49 -8.87 -3.49
C ASP A 82 12.87 -10.33 -3.18
N ARG A 83 12.14 -11.30 -3.74
CA ARG A 83 12.38 -12.73 -3.47
C ARG A 83 13.81 -13.19 -3.78
N PHE A 84 14.50 -12.54 -4.71
CA PHE A 84 15.86 -12.86 -5.10
C PHE A 84 16.87 -12.17 -4.19
N GLN A 85 16.60 -10.92 -3.81
CA GLN A 85 17.41 -10.15 -2.87
C GLN A 85 17.33 -10.71 -1.45
N ALA A 86 16.17 -11.20 -1.02
CA ALA A 86 15.99 -11.83 0.30
C ALA A 86 16.87 -13.07 0.45
N ARG A 87 17.14 -13.81 -0.63
CA ARG A 87 18.05 -14.96 -0.64
C ARG A 87 19.52 -14.59 -0.44
N LEU A 88 19.90 -13.35 -0.73
CA LEU A 88 21.26 -12.85 -0.52
C LEU A 88 21.48 -12.38 0.93
N LEU A 89 20.40 -12.12 1.68
CA LEU A 89 20.41 -11.64 3.05
C LEU A 89 20.19 -12.73 4.11
N ALA A 90 19.97 -13.97 3.67
CA ALA A 90 19.78 -15.16 4.52
C ALA A 90 21.09 -15.95 4.64
#